data_AF-A0AAX4PC32-F1
#
_entry.id   AF-A0AAX4PC32-F1
#
_cell.length_a   1.000
_cell.length_b   1.000
_cell.length_c   1.000
_cell.angle_alpha   90.00
_cell.angle_beta   90.00
_cell.angle_gamma   90.00
#
_symmetry.space_group_name_H-M   'P 1'
#
loop_
_entity.id
_entity.type
_entity.pdbx_description
1 polymer ?
#
loop_
_entity_poly.entity_id
_entity_poly.type
_entity_poly.pdbx_seq_one_letter_code
_entity_poly.pdbx_strand_id
1 'polypeptide(L)'
;MGTLSVRGDVLVVPPFECAWLKLDKPGEGCFTFLAKAENDVTLIFSSNAEGKRVCGTRRNSEFYTVIIGSHVNSRLVLERSGKIVHEVAGVRASPTKFTQYWVDYQTGRVSVGVGAKPGFNCLSQWQDPEPYMSIACLGLSAWDKHVCYSGLRLMGRLCFAPQSRRGSEEWQQPRAGQVASLQMLSARRLSECLTPANCLSVLAVAEDLRATPLVRTTLDYLSSHLVEVVGASGHELFSLSTRSLADVLSRDKLSLVSEYWAFSSVLLTWQGQGGGTAEDLWEFIRWPLMSSSELERVEALPCYAGSARLRRLVAEARRTHSTKGDPKKTRRYLNVLITAARGIELRDQESAKLARSRLQPRRSPSARELLYVSDGDNNGVCFYLGTRRGEASSSSRARSQFVNPSLTGVVEASTSSPHSRFSSAAAVTSRLCPRTSYFDPRYNEETKRKEAWWQVDLRRSLTCNHYSLRHDASNEGFLRSWELRGSEDGESWTTLRSHSDDSTIVKAYQYASWPVYTKQSFRIFRIVLTGPNAATTSRLSLSWFELYGHLEDGSH
;
A
#
# COMPACT_ATOMS: atom_id res chain seq x y z
N MET A 1 21.98 0.97 11.37
CA MET A 1 22.12 0.79 9.91
C MET A 1 20.77 0.32 9.40
N GLY A 2 20.17 1.03 8.44
CA GLY A 2 18.91 0.59 7.84
C GLY A 2 19.12 -0.63 6.95
N THR A 3 18.18 -1.56 6.93
CA THR A 3 18.16 -2.69 5.99
C THR A 3 17.10 -2.43 4.93
N LEU A 4 17.39 -2.82 3.69
CA LEU A 4 16.39 -2.84 2.62
C LEU A 4 15.23 -3.76 3.05
N SER A 5 14.00 -3.27 2.94
CA SER A 5 12.83 -4.08 3.29
C SER A 5 11.77 -4.02 2.21
N VAL A 6 11.11 -5.16 1.98
CA VAL A 6 9.97 -5.27 1.06
C VAL A 6 8.72 -5.49 1.89
N ARG A 7 7.72 -4.62 1.73
CA ARG A 7 6.43 -4.63 2.43
C ARG A 7 5.32 -4.66 1.38
N GLY A 8 4.73 -5.84 1.17
CA GLY A 8 3.78 -6.04 0.06
C GLY A 8 4.48 -5.86 -1.29
N ASP A 9 4.01 -4.90 -2.07
CA ASP A 9 4.59 -4.48 -3.36
C ASP A 9 5.51 -3.25 -3.26
N VAL A 10 5.79 -2.77 -2.05
CA VAL A 10 6.63 -1.60 -1.79
C VAL A 10 8.02 -2.01 -1.32
N LEU A 11 9.05 -1.50 -2.00
CA LEU A 11 10.45 -1.53 -1.58
C LEU A 11 10.78 -0.26 -0.80
N VAL A 12 11.21 -0.41 0.45
CA VAL A 12 11.70 0.70 1.29
C VAL A 12 13.22 0.72 1.25
N VAL A 13 13.77 1.79 0.67
CA VAL A 13 15.22 2.04 0.56
C VAL A 13 15.63 3.04 1.64
N PRO A 14 16.48 2.64 2.60
CA PRO A 14 16.93 3.53 3.66
C PRO A 14 18.06 4.47 3.17
N PRO A 15 18.33 5.58 3.89
CA PRO A 15 19.32 6.58 3.49
C PRO A 15 20.67 5.96 3.12
N PHE A 16 21.24 6.42 2.01
CA PHE A 16 22.52 5.98 1.48
C PHE A 16 22.62 4.49 1.08
N GLU A 17 21.51 3.76 1.05
CA GLU A 17 21.44 2.42 0.45
C GLU A 17 20.91 2.47 -0.99
N CYS A 18 21.16 1.39 -1.73
CA CYS A 18 20.71 1.23 -3.10
C CYS A 18 20.30 -0.23 -3.36
N ALA A 19 19.19 -0.43 -4.05
CA ALA A 19 18.74 -1.72 -4.56
C ALA A 19 18.94 -1.79 -6.07
N TRP A 20 19.55 -2.86 -6.58
CA TRP A 20 19.98 -2.96 -7.97
C TRP A 20 19.12 -3.91 -8.79
N LEU A 21 18.83 -3.51 -10.03
CA LEU A 21 18.15 -4.26 -11.07
C LEU A 21 19.05 -4.35 -12.29
N LYS A 22 19.16 -5.55 -12.89
CA LYS A 22 19.89 -5.74 -14.14
C LYS A 22 18.99 -5.40 -15.33
N LEU A 23 19.57 -4.78 -16.36
CA LEU A 23 18.88 -4.45 -17.59
C LEU A 23 19.04 -5.58 -18.61
N ASP A 24 18.01 -5.81 -19.42
CA ASP A 24 18.04 -6.82 -20.48
C ASP A 24 18.99 -6.45 -21.61
N LYS A 25 19.15 -5.14 -21.89
CA LYS A 25 20.08 -4.60 -22.87
C LYS A 25 20.90 -3.46 -22.25
N PRO A 26 22.24 -3.51 -22.34
CA PRO A 26 23.07 -2.38 -21.97
C PRO A 26 22.76 -1.16 -22.85
N GLY A 27 22.85 0.04 -22.27
CA GLY A 27 22.74 1.29 -23.03
C GLY A 27 21.31 1.79 -23.32
N GLU A 28 20.29 0.96 -23.09
CA GLU A 28 18.88 1.29 -23.38
C GLU A 28 17.92 0.74 -22.30
N GLY A 29 16.95 1.56 -21.90
CA GLY A 29 15.85 1.12 -21.03
C GLY A 29 14.88 2.23 -20.66
N CYS A 30 13.60 1.93 -20.72
CA CYS A 30 12.55 2.79 -20.19
C CYS A 30 11.95 2.15 -18.93
N PHE A 31 11.83 2.94 -17.87
CA PHE A 31 11.40 2.48 -16.55
C PHE A 31 10.20 3.29 -16.10
N THR A 32 9.13 2.62 -15.70
CA THR A 32 8.01 3.26 -15.01
C THR A 32 7.98 2.76 -13.57
N PHE A 33 7.79 3.67 -12.62
CA PHE A 33 7.75 3.33 -11.20
C PHE A 33 6.91 4.32 -10.41
N LEU A 34 6.36 3.86 -9.29
CA LEU A 34 5.74 4.69 -8.27
C LEU A 34 6.79 5.02 -7.21
N ALA A 35 6.89 6.27 -6.81
CA ALA A 35 7.75 6.67 -5.70
C ALA A 35 7.04 7.59 -4.70
N LYS A 36 7.37 7.42 -3.41
CA LYS A 36 6.98 8.27 -2.30
C LYS A 36 8.23 8.56 -1.46
N ALA A 37 8.54 9.85 -1.25
CA ALA A 37 9.72 10.28 -0.49
C ALA A 37 9.46 11.64 0.18
N GLU A 38 10.08 11.87 1.33
CA GLU A 38 10.01 13.16 2.03
C GLU A 38 10.71 14.28 1.24
N ASN A 39 11.90 13.97 0.71
CA ASN A 39 12.77 14.89 -0.02
C ASN A 39 13.06 14.40 -1.44
N ASP A 40 13.97 13.42 -1.56
CA ASP A 40 14.59 13.05 -2.83
C ASP A 40 14.20 11.63 -3.25
N VAL A 41 13.78 11.45 -4.50
CA VAL A 41 13.73 10.14 -5.16
C VAL A 41 14.95 10.02 -6.05
N THR A 42 15.81 9.04 -5.78
CA THR A 42 17.10 8.89 -6.48
C THR A 42 17.14 7.62 -7.32
N LEU A 43 17.55 7.74 -8.57
CA LEU A 43 17.85 6.61 -9.44
C LEU A 43 19.30 6.69 -9.90
N ILE A 44 19.95 5.54 -10.03
CA ILE A 44 21.34 5.44 -10.48
C ILE A 44 21.39 4.51 -11.68
N PHE A 45 21.93 4.97 -12.80
CA PHE A 45 22.24 4.14 -13.96
C PHE A 45 23.74 3.87 -13.94
N SER A 46 24.15 2.61 -13.86
CA SER A 46 25.56 2.23 -13.72
C SER A 46 25.91 1.04 -14.62
N SER A 47 27.18 0.92 -14.99
CA SER A 47 27.68 -0.26 -15.70
C SER A 47 27.59 -1.52 -14.84
N ASN A 48 27.92 -1.41 -13.56
CA ASN A 48 27.87 -2.51 -12.60
C ASN A 48 26.99 -2.16 -11.40
N ALA A 49 26.38 -3.19 -10.81
CA ALA A 49 25.71 -3.08 -9.52
C ALA A 49 26.76 -2.92 -8.42
N GLU A 50 27.13 -1.68 -8.10
CA GLU A 50 28.16 -1.39 -7.09
C GLU A 50 27.52 -1.03 -5.74
N GLY A 51 27.72 -1.88 -4.73
CA GLY A 51 27.65 -1.57 -3.29
C GLY A 51 26.47 -0.71 -2.76
N LYS A 52 26.67 -0.19 -1.54
CA LYS A 52 25.86 0.92 -0.99
C LYS A 52 26.12 2.17 -1.83
N ARG A 53 25.18 3.12 -1.82
CA ARG A 53 25.12 4.29 -2.71
C ARG A 53 26.51 4.81 -3.14
N VAL A 54 26.71 4.97 -4.45
CA VAL A 54 27.97 5.44 -5.04
C VAL A 54 28.17 6.92 -4.69
N CYS A 55 28.69 7.19 -3.50
CA CYS A 55 29.11 8.53 -3.08
C CYS A 55 30.50 8.79 -3.66
N GLY A 56 30.60 9.86 -4.47
CA GLY A 56 31.77 10.20 -5.28
C GLY A 56 33.10 10.07 -4.54
N THR A 57 33.89 9.06 -4.93
CA THR A 57 35.34 8.95 -4.66
C THR A 57 36.04 7.90 -5.54
N ARG A 58 35.31 6.98 -6.20
CA ARG A 58 35.92 6.11 -7.21
C ARG A 58 36.06 6.88 -8.52
N ARG A 59 37.29 7.29 -8.84
CA ARG A 59 37.66 8.11 -10.01
C ARG A 59 37.26 7.52 -11.38
N ASN A 60 36.77 6.27 -11.45
CA ASN A 60 36.51 5.55 -12.71
C ASN A 60 35.10 4.93 -12.83
N SER A 61 34.12 5.28 -11.97
CA SER A 61 32.76 4.73 -12.15
C SER A 61 31.92 5.57 -13.13
N GLU A 62 31.49 4.90 -14.20
CA GLU A 62 30.60 5.41 -15.24
C GLU A 62 29.15 5.26 -14.79
N PHE A 63 28.54 6.34 -14.30
CA PHE A 63 27.15 6.32 -13.86
C PHE A 63 26.45 7.66 -14.07
N TYR A 64 25.12 7.61 -14.20
CA TYR A 64 24.23 8.76 -14.16
C TYR A 64 23.35 8.69 -12.92
N THR A 65 23.13 9.83 -12.26
CA THR A 65 22.18 9.95 -11.15
C THR A 65 21.02 10.83 -11.57
N VAL A 66 19.79 10.37 -11.34
CA VAL A 66 18.57 11.17 -11.47
C VAL A 66 18.01 11.43 -10.08
N ILE A 67 17.86 12.69 -9.70
CA ILE A 67 17.39 13.10 -8.37
C ILE A 67 16.15 13.99 -8.53
N ILE A 68 14.97 13.41 -8.29
CA ILE A 68 13.69 14.12 -8.31
C ILE A 68 13.44 14.66 -6.90
N GLY A 69 13.20 15.97 -6.76
CA GLY A 69 13.02 16.61 -5.45
C GLY A 69 14.35 17.02 -4.78
N SER A 70 15.43 17.16 -5.56
CA SER A 70 16.70 17.70 -5.07
C SER A 70 16.57 19.10 -4.45
N HIS A 71 17.58 19.50 -3.67
CA HIS A 71 17.64 20.77 -2.95
C HIS A 71 16.38 21.05 -2.12
N VAL A 72 16.10 20.19 -1.14
CA VAL A 72 14.96 20.33 -0.22
C VAL A 72 13.63 20.29 -0.98
N ASN A 73 13.45 19.27 -1.83
CA ASN A 73 12.23 19.04 -2.57
C ASN A 73 11.81 20.20 -3.49
N SER A 74 12.77 20.78 -4.20
CA SER A 74 12.54 21.98 -5.03
C SER A 74 12.86 21.82 -6.52
N ARG A 75 13.65 20.83 -6.92
CA ARG A 75 14.09 20.68 -8.31
C ARG A 75 14.41 19.24 -8.71
N LEU A 76 14.55 19.02 -10.01
CA LEU A 76 15.13 17.82 -10.60
C LEU A 76 16.60 18.09 -10.91
N VAL A 77 17.49 17.14 -10.57
CA VAL A 77 18.93 17.21 -10.87
C VAL A 77 19.35 15.93 -11.59
N LEU A 78 20.15 16.09 -12.65
CA LEU A 78 20.86 15.02 -13.32
C LEU A 78 22.37 15.18 -13.07
N GLU A 79 23.01 14.10 -12.66
CA GLU A 79 24.46 14.06 -12.46
C GLU A 79 25.11 13.05 -13.40
N ARG A 80 26.29 13.39 -13.90
CA ARG A 80 27.20 12.48 -14.60
C ARG A 80 28.43 12.25 -13.73
N SER A 81 28.63 11.01 -13.28
CA SER A 81 29.72 10.62 -12.37
C SER A 81 29.87 11.58 -11.17
N GLY A 82 28.74 11.99 -10.58
CA GLY A 82 28.68 12.89 -9.42
C GLY A 82 28.81 14.39 -9.70
N LYS A 83 28.91 14.82 -10.97
CA LYS A 83 28.86 16.24 -11.36
C LYS A 83 27.48 16.57 -11.91
N ILE A 84 26.86 17.65 -11.42
CA ILE A 84 25.58 18.14 -11.94
C ILE A 84 25.76 18.59 -13.40
N VAL A 85 24.96 18.03 -14.30
CA VAL A 85 24.99 18.32 -15.75
C VAL A 85 23.69 18.96 -16.23
N HIS A 86 22.59 18.81 -15.48
CA HIS A 86 21.31 19.39 -15.83
C HIS A 86 20.44 19.58 -14.59
N GLU A 87 19.67 20.67 -14.53
CA GLU A 87 18.73 20.93 -13.45
C GLU A 87 17.44 21.59 -13.95
N VAL A 88 16.31 21.28 -13.31
CA VAL A 88 15.00 21.88 -13.60
C VAL A 88 14.29 22.23 -12.29
N ALA A 89 14.03 23.52 -12.08
CA ALA A 89 13.31 24.01 -10.90
C ALA A 89 11.82 23.60 -10.91
N GLY A 90 11.22 23.51 -9.72
CA GLY A 90 9.78 23.26 -9.55
C GLY A 90 9.37 21.79 -9.56
N VAL A 91 10.29 20.86 -9.84
CA VAL A 91 10.01 19.43 -9.78
C VAL A 91 10.15 18.92 -8.34
N ARG A 92 9.09 18.30 -7.81
CA ARG A 92 9.01 17.87 -6.41
C ARG A 92 8.60 16.40 -6.29
N ALA A 93 9.20 15.68 -5.35
CA ALA A 93 8.72 14.39 -4.89
C ALA A 93 7.54 14.56 -3.91
N SER A 94 6.66 13.56 -3.86
CA SER A 94 5.49 13.58 -2.99
C SER A 94 5.75 12.84 -1.68
N PRO A 95 5.60 13.50 -0.51
CA PRO A 95 5.78 12.87 0.80
C PRO A 95 4.57 12.04 1.25
N THR A 96 3.39 12.24 0.65
CA THR A 96 2.11 11.67 1.15
C THR A 96 1.50 10.61 0.26
N LYS A 97 1.72 10.73 -1.05
CA LYS A 97 1.11 9.88 -2.06
C LYS A 97 2.19 9.34 -2.96
N PHE A 98 2.05 8.08 -3.38
CA PHE A 98 2.87 7.55 -4.46
C PHE A 98 2.57 8.33 -5.74
N THR A 99 3.61 8.86 -6.36
CA THR A 99 3.53 9.53 -7.65
C THR A 99 4.16 8.62 -8.70
N GLN A 100 3.48 8.49 -9.84
CA GLN A 100 3.98 7.72 -10.97
C GLN A 100 5.01 8.55 -11.74
N TYR A 101 6.20 8.01 -11.88
CA TYR A 101 7.27 8.57 -12.69
C TYR A 101 7.67 7.60 -13.80
N TRP A 102 8.36 8.15 -14.78
CA TRP A 102 9.10 7.38 -15.75
C TRP A 102 10.46 8.00 -16.02
N VAL A 103 11.46 7.15 -16.26
CA VAL A 103 12.78 7.55 -16.72
C VAL A 103 13.14 6.69 -17.92
N ASP A 104 13.63 7.33 -18.96
CA ASP A 104 14.10 6.68 -20.18
C ASP A 104 15.57 7.01 -20.37
N TYR A 105 16.38 5.97 -20.53
CA TYR A 105 17.78 6.07 -20.88
C TYR A 105 18.00 5.42 -22.24
N GLN A 106 18.49 6.19 -23.21
CA GLN A 106 18.79 5.67 -24.53
C GLN A 106 20.05 6.32 -25.09
N THR A 107 21.14 5.54 -25.20
CA THR A 107 22.38 5.96 -25.86
C THR A 107 22.86 7.35 -25.43
N GLY A 108 22.91 7.61 -24.12
CA GLY A 108 23.31 8.90 -23.55
C GLY A 108 22.20 9.93 -23.34
N ARG A 109 21.00 9.68 -23.87
CA ARG A 109 19.84 10.52 -23.62
C ARG A 109 19.15 10.08 -22.34
N VAL A 110 19.03 10.99 -21.37
CA VAL A 110 18.26 10.77 -20.13
C VAL A 110 17.02 11.64 -20.19
N SER A 111 15.85 11.01 -20.19
CA SER A 111 14.55 11.69 -20.16
C SER A 111 13.79 11.32 -18.91
N VAL A 112 13.20 12.30 -18.23
CA VAL A 112 12.47 12.11 -16.98
C VAL A 112 11.08 12.71 -17.13
N GLY A 113 10.04 11.99 -16.69
CA GLY A 113 8.68 12.51 -16.70
C GLY A 113 7.77 11.91 -15.64
N VAL A 114 6.53 12.38 -15.64
CA VAL A 114 5.48 12.00 -14.67
C VAL A 114 4.31 11.34 -15.38
N GLY A 115 3.69 10.35 -14.75
CA GLY A 115 2.52 9.65 -15.27
C GLY A 115 2.82 8.27 -15.83
N ALA A 116 1.76 7.57 -16.24
CA ALA A 116 1.83 6.14 -16.57
C ALA A 116 2.40 5.83 -17.97
N LYS A 117 2.41 6.82 -18.88
CA LYS A 117 2.86 6.64 -20.26
C LYS A 117 4.18 7.39 -20.49
N PRO A 118 5.30 6.66 -20.65
CA PRO A 118 6.57 7.28 -21.01
C PRO A 118 6.49 8.13 -22.28
N GLY A 119 7.24 9.23 -22.30
CA GLY A 119 7.21 10.23 -23.37
C GLY A 119 6.10 11.28 -23.25
N PHE A 120 5.14 11.12 -22.33
CA PHE A 120 4.14 12.14 -22.01
C PHE A 120 4.45 12.81 -20.66
N ASN A 121 4.12 14.10 -20.54
CA ASN A 121 4.48 14.93 -19.37
C ASN A 121 5.98 14.82 -19.03
N CYS A 122 6.81 14.95 -20.06
CA CYS A 122 8.26 15.02 -19.91
C CYS A 122 8.60 16.26 -19.07
N LEU A 123 9.24 16.02 -17.94
CA LEU A 123 9.72 17.08 -17.05
C LEU A 123 11.04 17.68 -17.58
N SER A 124 11.90 16.83 -18.13
CA SER A 124 13.24 17.20 -18.54
C SER A 124 13.84 16.14 -19.47
N GLN A 125 14.75 16.59 -20.32
CA GLN A 125 15.56 15.74 -21.15
C GLN A 125 16.96 16.34 -21.31
N TRP A 126 17.96 15.48 -21.21
CA TRP A 126 19.36 15.83 -21.38
C TRP A 126 20.05 14.79 -22.28
N GLN A 127 21.00 15.26 -23.08
CA GLN A 127 21.80 14.43 -23.97
C GLN A 127 23.26 14.56 -23.56
N ASP A 128 23.90 13.44 -23.25
CA ASP A 128 25.34 13.37 -23.03
C ASP A 128 26.08 13.51 -24.37
N PRO A 129 27.03 14.46 -24.52
CA PRO A 129 27.94 14.52 -25.66
C PRO A 129 28.89 13.31 -25.74
N GLU A 130 29.23 12.70 -24.60
CA GLU A 130 30.15 11.56 -24.49
C GLU A 130 29.49 10.42 -23.68
N PRO A 131 28.57 9.68 -24.30
CA PRO A 131 27.66 8.78 -23.61
C PRO A 131 28.30 7.46 -23.15
N TYR A 132 27.97 7.02 -21.94
CA TYR A 132 28.39 5.72 -21.42
C TYR A 132 27.57 4.57 -22.01
N MET A 133 28.17 3.78 -22.89
CA MET A 133 27.53 2.62 -23.53
C MET A 133 27.48 1.38 -22.62
N SER A 134 28.25 1.38 -21.54
CA SER A 134 28.43 0.28 -20.60
C SER A 134 27.29 0.12 -19.58
N ILE A 135 26.36 1.08 -19.51
CA ILE A 135 25.27 1.11 -18.51
C ILE A 135 24.39 -0.14 -18.64
N ALA A 136 24.38 -0.98 -17.60
CA ALA A 136 23.66 -2.26 -17.61
C ALA A 136 22.84 -2.51 -16.34
N CYS A 137 22.86 -1.58 -15.38
CA CYS A 137 22.15 -1.70 -14.10
C CYS A 137 21.36 -0.42 -13.77
N LEU A 138 20.17 -0.60 -13.19
CA LEU A 138 19.37 0.43 -12.55
C LEU A 138 19.42 0.25 -11.03
N GLY A 139 19.83 1.29 -10.31
CA GLY A 139 19.82 1.41 -8.87
C GLY A 139 18.66 2.27 -8.38
N LEU A 140 17.86 1.73 -7.46
CA LEU A 140 16.84 2.46 -6.69
C LEU A 140 17.49 2.90 -5.38
N SER A 141 17.74 4.19 -5.22
CA SER A 141 18.58 4.73 -4.15
C SER A 141 17.84 5.77 -3.31
N ALA A 142 18.32 5.97 -2.09
CA ALA A 142 17.87 7.04 -1.21
C ALA A 142 19.04 7.98 -0.86
N TRP A 143 18.79 9.31 -0.81
CA TRP A 143 19.81 10.28 -0.42
C TRP A 143 19.97 10.32 1.11
N ASP A 144 19.24 11.19 1.81
CA ASP A 144 19.32 11.40 3.28
C ASP A 144 18.07 10.89 4.03
N LYS A 145 16.99 10.62 3.30
CA LYS A 145 15.71 10.11 3.80
C LYS A 145 15.34 8.81 3.10
N HIS A 146 14.51 8.01 3.77
CA HIS A 146 13.98 6.78 3.18
C HIS A 146 13.15 7.09 1.93
N VAL A 147 13.24 6.24 0.92
CA VAL A 147 12.44 6.30 -0.31
C VAL A 147 11.65 5.01 -0.47
N CYS A 148 10.37 5.13 -0.76
CA CYS A 148 9.51 3.99 -1.07
C CYS A 148 9.32 3.90 -2.58
N TYR A 149 9.66 2.76 -3.17
CA TYR A 149 9.42 2.43 -4.58
C TYR A 149 8.36 1.34 -4.70
N SER A 150 7.47 1.42 -5.69
CA SER A 150 6.51 0.37 -6.03
C SER A 150 6.25 0.37 -7.54
N GLY A 151 5.55 -0.65 -8.04
CA GLY A 151 5.06 -0.68 -9.43
C GLY A 151 6.16 -0.62 -10.48
N LEU A 152 7.35 -1.13 -10.18
CA LEU A 152 8.50 -1.14 -11.08
C LEU A 152 8.18 -1.94 -12.34
N ARG A 153 8.29 -1.31 -13.51
CA ARG A 153 8.20 -2.00 -14.81
C ARG A 153 9.31 -1.53 -15.73
N LEU A 154 10.02 -2.50 -16.30
CA LEU A 154 10.92 -2.30 -17.42
C LEU A 154 10.12 -2.39 -18.72
N MET A 155 10.18 -1.35 -19.53
CA MET A 155 9.55 -1.26 -20.84
C MET A 155 10.62 -1.40 -21.93
N GLY A 156 10.24 -1.97 -23.07
CA GLY A 156 11.07 -1.99 -24.28
C GLY A 156 11.29 -0.59 -24.89
N ARG A 157 12.14 -0.52 -25.91
CA ARG A 157 12.58 0.71 -26.60
C ARG A 157 11.42 1.67 -26.90
N LEU A 158 11.53 2.92 -26.46
CA LEU A 158 10.65 4.00 -26.91
C LEU A 158 11.21 4.57 -28.22
N CYS A 159 10.61 4.21 -29.35
CA CYS A 159 10.86 4.93 -30.60
C CYS A 159 10.08 6.25 -30.56
N PHE A 160 10.75 7.35 -30.22
CA PHE A 160 10.23 8.68 -30.54
C PHE A 160 10.32 8.88 -32.05
N ALA A 161 9.39 8.30 -32.82
CA ALA A 161 9.24 8.67 -34.22
C ALA A 161 8.83 10.15 -34.31
N PRO A 162 9.41 10.95 -35.23
CA PRO A 162 8.78 12.21 -35.62
C PRO A 162 7.37 11.86 -36.08
N GLN A 163 6.37 12.58 -35.59
CA GLN A 163 4.95 12.28 -35.85
C GLN A 163 4.66 12.24 -37.36
N SER A 164 4.70 11.05 -37.98
CA SER A 164 3.98 10.79 -39.20
C SER A 164 2.56 10.40 -38.81
N ARG A 165 1.62 11.30 -39.11
CA ARG A 165 0.17 11.10 -39.00
C ARG A 165 -0.23 9.75 -39.61
N ARG A 166 -0.55 8.76 -38.78
CA ARG A 166 -1.52 7.70 -39.09
C ARG A 166 -2.10 7.19 -37.77
N GLY A 167 -3.43 7.10 -37.76
CA GLY A 167 -4.28 7.11 -36.59
C GLY A 167 -4.07 5.95 -35.62
N SER A 168 -3.90 6.30 -34.35
CA SER A 168 -4.46 5.60 -33.21
C SER A 168 -4.79 6.70 -32.19
N GLU A 169 -6.04 7.13 -32.17
CA GLU A 169 -6.55 8.17 -31.26
C GLU A 169 -6.60 7.62 -29.82
N GLU A 170 -5.44 7.55 -29.16
CA GLU A 170 -5.36 7.48 -27.71
C GLU A 170 -5.28 8.90 -27.15
N TRP A 171 -6.33 9.28 -26.41
CA TRP A 171 -6.46 10.40 -25.46
C TRP A 171 -5.20 11.25 -25.26
N GLN A 172 -5.07 12.28 -26.08
CA GLN A 172 -4.15 13.38 -25.86
C GLN A 172 -4.91 14.51 -25.15
N GLN A 173 -4.36 15.04 -24.05
CA GLN A 173 -4.83 16.35 -23.56
C GLN A 173 -4.57 17.39 -24.66
N PRO A 174 -5.51 18.31 -24.92
CA PRO A 174 -5.29 19.37 -25.90
C PRO A 174 -4.07 20.19 -25.49
N ARG A 175 -3.17 20.46 -26.44
CA ARG A 175 -2.12 21.48 -26.24
C ARG A 175 -2.80 22.84 -26.02
N ALA A 176 -2.17 23.75 -25.28
CA ALA A 176 -2.67 25.11 -25.13
C ALA A 176 -2.99 25.72 -26.51
N GLY A 177 -4.28 26.02 -26.75
CA GLY A 177 -4.79 26.55 -28.03
C GLY A 177 -5.52 25.54 -28.93
N GLN A 178 -5.61 24.25 -28.60
CA GLN A 178 -6.48 23.29 -29.31
C GLN A 178 -7.84 23.11 -28.61
N VAL A 179 -8.91 23.15 -29.40
CA VAL A 179 -10.28 22.86 -28.93
C VAL A 179 -10.41 21.36 -28.71
N ALA A 180 -10.82 20.94 -27.50
CA ALA A 180 -11.07 19.54 -27.19
C ALA A 180 -12.24 19.00 -28.03
N SER A 181 -12.16 17.73 -28.47
CA SER A 181 -13.27 17.10 -29.18
C SER A 181 -14.50 16.96 -28.27
N LEU A 182 -15.69 16.98 -28.86
CA LEU A 182 -16.94 16.78 -28.11
C LEU A 182 -16.90 15.46 -27.33
N GLN A 183 -16.41 14.37 -27.94
CA GLN A 183 -16.27 13.07 -27.28
C GLN A 183 -15.37 13.13 -26.04
N MET A 184 -14.24 13.85 -26.10
CA MET A 184 -13.33 14.06 -24.97
C MET A 184 -14.01 14.83 -23.83
N LEU A 185 -14.71 15.91 -24.16
CA LEU A 185 -15.44 16.72 -23.17
C LEU A 185 -16.60 15.93 -22.53
N SER A 186 -17.36 15.19 -23.34
CA SER A 186 -18.46 14.34 -22.87
C SER A 186 -17.96 13.23 -21.94
N ALA A 187 -16.90 12.51 -22.31
CA ALA A 187 -16.36 11.46 -21.45
C ALA A 187 -15.79 12.01 -20.14
N ARG A 188 -15.11 13.16 -20.19
CA ARG A 188 -14.66 13.85 -18.97
C ARG A 188 -15.84 14.19 -18.08
N ARG A 189 -16.89 14.78 -18.65
CA ARG A 189 -18.09 15.14 -17.88
C ARG A 189 -18.77 13.91 -17.28
N LEU A 190 -18.88 12.82 -18.03
CA LEU A 190 -19.40 11.55 -17.52
C LEU A 190 -18.55 11.01 -16.37
N SER A 191 -17.22 11.06 -16.48
CA SER A 191 -16.33 10.61 -15.41
C SER A 191 -16.44 11.43 -14.12
N GLU A 192 -16.74 12.73 -14.23
CA GLU A 192 -16.98 13.63 -13.09
C GLU A 192 -18.37 13.44 -12.45
N CYS A 193 -19.31 12.80 -13.17
CA CYS A 193 -20.71 12.63 -12.76
C CYS A 193 -21.08 11.17 -12.52
N LEU A 194 -20.11 10.27 -12.30
CA LEU A 194 -20.36 8.88 -11.96
C LEU A 194 -21.08 8.77 -10.61
N THR A 195 -22.16 8.00 -10.59
CA THR A 195 -22.94 7.67 -9.39
C THR A 195 -23.23 6.17 -9.38
N PRO A 196 -23.64 5.58 -8.23
CA PRO A 196 -23.99 4.16 -8.20
C PRO A 196 -25.13 3.81 -9.16
N ALA A 197 -26.02 4.76 -9.43
CA ALA A 197 -27.19 4.57 -10.29
C ALA A 197 -26.89 4.67 -11.80
N ASN A 198 -25.81 5.34 -12.23
CA ASN A 198 -25.53 5.55 -13.66
C ASN A 198 -24.29 4.82 -14.18
N CYS A 199 -23.44 4.30 -13.29
CA CYS A 199 -22.13 3.78 -13.68
C CYS A 199 -22.21 2.58 -14.65
N LEU A 200 -23.20 1.70 -14.53
CA LEU A 200 -23.39 0.56 -15.43
C LEU A 200 -23.76 1.02 -16.84
N SER A 201 -24.70 1.95 -16.97
CA SER A 201 -25.10 2.55 -18.25
C SER A 201 -23.97 3.34 -18.90
N VAL A 202 -23.20 4.10 -18.11
CA VAL A 202 -22.02 4.82 -18.61
C VAL A 202 -20.94 3.84 -19.09
N LEU A 203 -20.76 2.71 -18.41
CA LEU A 203 -19.82 1.68 -18.82
C LEU A 203 -20.23 1.06 -20.15
N ALA A 204 -21.51 0.70 -20.32
CA ALA A 204 -22.03 0.15 -21.57
C ALA A 204 -21.75 1.10 -22.75
N VAL A 205 -22.09 2.39 -22.60
CA VAL A 205 -21.81 3.42 -23.62
C VAL A 205 -20.31 3.57 -23.87
N ALA A 206 -19.49 3.53 -22.83
CA ALA A 206 -18.04 3.65 -22.96
C ALA A 206 -17.42 2.45 -23.70
N GLU A 207 -17.93 1.24 -23.50
CA GLU A 207 -17.51 0.03 -24.21
C GLU A 207 -17.91 0.08 -25.69
N ASP A 208 -19.15 0.46 -25.98
CA ASP A 208 -19.67 0.60 -27.35
C ASP A 208 -18.87 1.63 -28.16
N LEU A 209 -18.57 2.78 -27.55
CA LEU A 209 -17.75 3.84 -28.16
C LEU A 209 -16.25 3.54 -28.14
N ARG A 210 -15.83 2.41 -27.55
CA ARG A 210 -14.43 2.01 -27.35
C ARG A 210 -13.59 3.10 -26.65
N ALA A 211 -14.22 3.85 -25.74
CA ALA A 211 -13.61 4.93 -24.98
C ALA A 211 -12.81 4.37 -23.79
N THR A 212 -11.63 3.80 -24.06
CA THR A 212 -10.85 3.01 -23.09
C THR A 212 -10.56 3.68 -21.74
N PRO A 213 -10.29 4.99 -21.62
CA PRO A 213 -10.08 5.62 -20.32
C PRO A 213 -11.37 5.87 -19.55
N LEU A 214 -12.49 6.11 -20.25
CA LEU A 214 -13.78 6.20 -19.61
C LEU A 214 -14.15 4.82 -19.06
N VAL A 215 -14.00 3.75 -19.87
CA VAL A 215 -14.17 2.35 -19.40
C VAL A 215 -13.35 2.10 -18.13
N ARG A 216 -12.05 2.43 -18.15
CA ARG A 216 -11.18 2.24 -16.99
C ARG A 216 -11.65 3.02 -15.76
N THR A 217 -11.98 4.29 -15.93
CA THR A 217 -12.42 5.17 -14.83
C THR A 217 -13.76 4.69 -14.25
N THR A 218 -14.69 4.25 -15.10
CA THR A 218 -15.97 3.70 -14.67
C THR A 218 -15.82 2.36 -13.97
N LEU A 219 -14.92 1.49 -14.43
CA LEU A 219 -14.59 0.23 -13.72
C LEU A 219 -13.90 0.49 -12.37
N ASP A 220 -13.03 1.51 -12.28
CA ASP A 220 -12.42 1.98 -11.02
C ASP A 220 -13.47 2.47 -10.04
N TYR A 221 -14.46 3.23 -10.51
CA TYR A 221 -15.60 3.66 -9.73
C TYR A 221 -16.48 2.47 -9.29
N LEU A 222 -16.91 1.63 -10.23
CA LEU A 222 -17.74 0.45 -9.97
C LEU A 222 -17.08 -0.47 -8.94
N SER A 223 -15.78 -0.71 -9.04
CA SER A 223 -15.04 -1.53 -8.07
C SER A 223 -15.05 -0.91 -6.67
N SER A 224 -15.02 0.42 -6.59
CA SER A 224 -15.00 1.15 -5.31
C SER A 224 -16.37 1.23 -4.64
N HIS A 225 -17.46 1.12 -5.43
CA HIS A 225 -18.84 1.30 -4.97
C HIS A 225 -19.75 0.09 -5.25
N LEU A 226 -19.17 -1.10 -5.51
CA LEU A 226 -19.94 -2.27 -5.97
C LEU A 226 -21.12 -2.63 -5.06
N VAL A 227 -20.94 -2.56 -3.74
CA VAL A 227 -22.03 -2.81 -2.77
C VAL A 227 -23.19 -1.83 -2.96
N GLU A 228 -22.91 -0.54 -3.14
CA GLU A 228 -23.92 0.50 -3.38
C GLU A 228 -24.61 0.31 -4.74
N VAL A 229 -23.84 -0.05 -5.77
CA VAL A 229 -24.37 -0.30 -7.13
C VAL A 229 -25.30 -1.50 -7.14
N VAL A 230 -24.91 -2.60 -6.49
CA VAL A 230 -25.77 -3.79 -6.39
C VAL A 230 -27.04 -3.49 -5.59
N GLY A 231 -26.94 -2.66 -4.55
CA GLY A 231 -28.10 -2.20 -3.78
C GLY A 231 -29.06 -1.30 -4.56
N ALA A 232 -28.54 -0.40 -5.40
CA ALA A 232 -29.34 0.56 -6.17
C ALA A 232 -29.86 0.01 -7.51
N SER A 233 -28.98 -0.67 -8.27
CA SER A 233 -29.20 -1.10 -9.66
C SER A 233 -28.77 -2.55 -9.88
N GLY A 234 -28.91 -3.43 -8.89
CA GLY A 234 -28.51 -4.84 -8.99
C GLY A 234 -29.20 -5.63 -10.12
N HIS A 235 -30.35 -5.15 -10.60
CA HIS A 235 -31.05 -5.73 -11.74
C HIS A 235 -30.40 -5.40 -13.08
N GLU A 236 -29.50 -4.42 -13.17
CA GLU A 236 -28.79 -4.06 -14.41
C GLU A 236 -27.42 -4.74 -14.50
N LEU A 237 -27.02 -5.52 -13.50
CA LEU A 237 -25.71 -6.16 -13.46
C LEU A 237 -25.45 -7.04 -14.67
N PHE A 238 -26.47 -7.69 -15.24
CA PHE A 238 -26.36 -8.52 -16.44
C PHE A 238 -25.81 -7.77 -17.66
N SER A 239 -25.89 -6.43 -17.68
CA SER A 239 -25.29 -5.59 -18.73
C SER A 239 -23.76 -5.67 -18.77
N LEU A 240 -23.13 -6.08 -17.67
CA LEU A 240 -21.68 -6.25 -17.61
C LEU A 240 -21.25 -7.42 -18.49
N SER A 241 -20.33 -7.14 -19.41
CA SER A 241 -19.63 -8.19 -20.14
C SER A 241 -18.83 -9.08 -19.17
N THR A 242 -18.63 -10.35 -19.52
CA THR A 242 -17.80 -11.30 -18.75
C THR A 242 -16.41 -10.73 -18.48
N ARG A 243 -15.85 -9.99 -19.45
CA ARG A 243 -14.53 -9.36 -19.34
C ARG A 243 -14.51 -8.24 -18.29
N SER A 244 -15.52 -7.39 -18.27
CA SER A 244 -15.61 -6.26 -17.35
C SER A 244 -15.88 -6.73 -15.92
N LEU A 245 -16.73 -7.75 -15.77
CA LEU A 245 -16.96 -8.38 -14.47
C LEU A 245 -15.72 -9.12 -13.96
N ALA A 246 -14.97 -9.81 -14.83
CA ALA A 246 -13.68 -10.40 -14.48
C ALA A 246 -12.66 -9.33 -14.05
N ASP A 247 -12.58 -8.19 -14.75
CA ASP A 247 -11.70 -7.08 -14.35
C ASP A 247 -12.05 -6.58 -12.95
N VAL A 248 -13.34 -6.31 -12.69
CA VAL A 248 -13.83 -5.88 -11.36
C VAL A 248 -13.43 -6.88 -10.28
N LEU A 249 -13.70 -8.17 -10.48
CA LEU A 249 -13.40 -9.23 -9.51
C LEU A 249 -11.90 -9.50 -9.35
N SER A 250 -11.08 -9.15 -10.34
CA SER A 250 -9.62 -9.32 -10.26
C SER A 250 -8.94 -8.28 -9.36
N ARG A 251 -9.62 -7.16 -9.04
CA ARG A 251 -9.03 -6.03 -8.33
C ARG A 251 -8.88 -6.29 -6.83
N ASP A 252 -7.75 -5.85 -6.27
CA ASP A 252 -7.52 -5.93 -4.83
C ASP A 252 -8.34 -4.92 -4.04
N LYS A 253 -8.57 -3.73 -4.61
CA LYS A 253 -9.44 -2.69 -4.05
C LYS A 253 -10.84 -2.88 -4.62
N LEU A 254 -11.68 -3.59 -3.88
CA LEU A 254 -13.03 -3.91 -4.31
C LEU A 254 -13.94 -3.84 -3.09
N SER A 255 -15.01 -3.04 -3.19
CA SER A 255 -16.02 -2.91 -2.15
C SER A 255 -16.85 -4.20 -2.13
N LEU A 256 -16.78 -4.94 -1.02
CA LEU A 256 -17.54 -6.17 -0.79
C LEU A 256 -17.96 -6.26 0.67
N VAL A 257 -19.09 -6.92 0.92
CA VAL A 257 -19.49 -7.34 2.27
C VAL A 257 -18.69 -8.58 2.71
N SER A 258 -18.60 -9.58 1.83
CA SER A 258 -17.74 -10.76 2.00
C SER A 258 -17.50 -11.43 0.65
N GLU A 259 -16.56 -12.39 0.57
CA GLU A 259 -16.38 -13.19 -0.63
C GLU A 259 -17.62 -14.05 -0.92
N TYR A 260 -18.36 -14.49 0.11
CA TYR A 260 -19.63 -15.17 -0.07
C TYR A 260 -20.68 -14.26 -0.71
N TRP A 261 -20.73 -12.98 -0.33
CA TRP A 261 -21.61 -12.01 -0.95
C TRP A 261 -21.25 -11.77 -2.43
N ALA A 262 -19.96 -11.67 -2.77
CA ALA A 262 -19.53 -11.55 -4.17
C ALA A 262 -19.99 -12.75 -5.02
N PHE A 263 -19.85 -13.96 -4.49
CA PHE A 263 -20.33 -15.15 -5.18
C PHE A 263 -21.87 -15.19 -5.29
N SER A 264 -22.57 -15.06 -4.15
CA SER A 264 -24.02 -15.28 -4.09
C SER A 264 -24.84 -14.12 -4.65
N SER A 265 -24.49 -12.88 -4.34
CA SER A 265 -25.27 -11.69 -4.72
C SER A 265 -24.84 -11.07 -6.04
N VAL A 266 -23.57 -11.22 -6.44
CA VAL A 266 -23.08 -10.66 -7.72
C VAL A 266 -23.10 -11.73 -8.80
N LEU A 267 -22.34 -12.82 -8.64
CA LEU A 267 -22.15 -13.80 -9.71
C LEU A 267 -23.40 -14.62 -10.01
N LEU A 268 -24.11 -15.12 -9.00
CA LEU A 268 -25.34 -15.90 -9.24
C LEU A 268 -26.47 -15.02 -9.79
N THR A 269 -26.59 -13.78 -9.33
CA THR A 269 -27.56 -12.81 -9.87
C THR A 269 -27.27 -12.47 -11.33
N TRP A 270 -26.00 -12.17 -11.64
CA TRP A 270 -25.54 -11.91 -13.01
C TRP A 270 -25.86 -13.08 -13.95
N GLN A 271 -25.59 -14.32 -13.50
CA GLN A 271 -25.90 -15.52 -14.28
C GLN A 271 -27.41 -15.74 -14.45
N GLY A 272 -28.21 -15.57 -13.38
CA GLY A 272 -29.65 -15.79 -13.40
C GLY A 272 -30.43 -14.79 -14.27
N GLN A 273 -29.87 -13.60 -14.51
CA GLN A 273 -30.46 -12.54 -15.33
C GLN A 273 -30.05 -12.61 -16.82
N GLY A 274 -29.46 -13.73 -17.27
CA GLY A 274 -29.04 -13.91 -18.66
C GLY A 274 -27.57 -13.52 -18.92
N GLY A 275 -26.77 -13.32 -17.87
CA GLY A 275 -25.31 -13.29 -17.99
C GLY A 275 -24.79 -14.62 -18.56
N GLY A 276 -23.64 -14.56 -19.23
CA GLY A 276 -23.01 -15.72 -19.85
C GLY A 276 -22.57 -16.80 -18.84
N THR A 277 -21.71 -17.73 -19.27
CA THR A 277 -21.21 -18.79 -18.40
C THR A 277 -20.33 -18.24 -17.26
N ALA A 278 -20.85 -18.29 -16.03
CA ALA A 278 -20.17 -17.74 -14.84
C ALA A 278 -19.06 -18.65 -14.26
N GLU A 279 -18.90 -19.88 -14.74
CA GLU A 279 -17.96 -20.85 -14.15
C GLU A 279 -16.51 -20.36 -14.16
N ASP A 280 -16.10 -19.63 -15.21
CA ASP A 280 -14.76 -19.02 -15.28
C ASP A 280 -14.59 -17.87 -14.28
N LEU A 281 -15.68 -17.17 -13.95
CA LEU A 281 -15.65 -16.04 -13.02
C LEU A 281 -15.49 -16.48 -11.56
N TRP A 282 -15.87 -17.72 -11.22
CA TRP A 282 -15.71 -18.26 -9.88
C TRP A 282 -14.23 -18.36 -9.44
N GLU A 283 -13.29 -18.41 -10.38
CA GLU A 283 -11.85 -18.43 -10.11
C GLU A 283 -11.33 -17.10 -9.54
N PHE A 284 -12.07 -16.00 -9.73
CA PHE A 284 -11.71 -14.69 -9.19
C PHE A 284 -12.20 -14.48 -7.75
N ILE A 285 -13.03 -15.39 -7.23
CA ILE A 285 -13.47 -15.40 -5.83
C ILE A 285 -12.35 -15.95 -4.94
N ARG A 286 -12.12 -15.32 -3.79
CA ARG A 286 -11.07 -15.69 -2.83
C ARG A 286 -11.61 -16.72 -1.82
N TRP A 287 -12.02 -17.89 -2.33
CA TRP A 287 -12.61 -18.98 -1.55
C TRP A 287 -11.90 -19.34 -0.24
N PRO A 288 -10.54 -19.40 -0.17
CA PRO A 288 -9.83 -19.69 1.08
C PRO A 288 -10.11 -18.71 2.24
N LEU A 289 -10.65 -17.53 1.93
CA LEU A 289 -10.94 -16.48 2.90
C LEU A 289 -12.36 -16.54 3.45
N MET A 290 -13.26 -17.33 2.85
CA MET A 290 -14.59 -17.56 3.40
C MET A 290 -14.51 -18.29 4.74
N SER A 291 -15.43 -18.02 5.64
CA SER A 291 -15.58 -18.76 6.89
C SER A 291 -16.12 -20.18 6.63
N SER A 292 -15.98 -21.08 7.61
CA SER A 292 -16.56 -22.43 7.50
C SER A 292 -18.08 -22.39 7.27
N SER A 293 -18.79 -21.48 7.95
CA SER A 293 -20.24 -21.32 7.80
C SER A 293 -20.65 -20.71 6.46
N GLU A 294 -19.79 -19.88 5.85
CA GLU A 294 -19.99 -19.41 4.47
C GLU A 294 -19.82 -20.55 3.46
N LEU A 295 -18.81 -21.40 3.62
CA LEU A 295 -18.60 -22.55 2.74
C LEU A 295 -19.74 -23.58 2.83
N GLU A 296 -20.28 -23.83 4.02
CA GLU A 296 -21.45 -24.70 4.21
C GLU A 296 -22.69 -24.17 3.46
N ARG A 297 -22.89 -22.85 3.48
CA ARG A 297 -23.96 -22.22 2.69
C ARG A 297 -23.76 -22.40 1.18
N VAL A 298 -22.52 -22.36 0.70
CA VAL A 298 -22.21 -22.63 -0.73
C VAL A 298 -22.49 -24.09 -1.08
N GLU A 299 -22.10 -25.03 -0.23
CA GLU A 299 -22.31 -26.47 -0.43
C GLU A 299 -23.80 -26.83 -0.50
N ALA A 300 -24.67 -26.06 0.16
CA ALA A 300 -26.12 -26.23 0.14
C ALA A 300 -26.80 -25.71 -1.15
N LEU A 301 -26.09 -25.01 -2.03
CA LEU A 301 -26.69 -24.43 -3.25
C LEU A 301 -26.85 -25.48 -4.37
N PRO A 302 -27.92 -25.39 -5.19
CA PRO A 302 -28.14 -26.32 -6.30
C PRO A 302 -26.97 -26.37 -7.32
N CYS A 303 -26.32 -25.23 -7.56
CA CYS A 303 -25.18 -25.13 -8.49
C CYS A 303 -23.94 -25.90 -8.00
N TYR A 304 -23.82 -26.18 -6.70
CA TYR A 304 -22.72 -26.95 -6.14
C TYR A 304 -22.72 -28.41 -6.61
N ALA A 305 -23.89 -29.04 -6.62
CA ALA A 305 -24.03 -30.43 -7.07
C ALA A 305 -23.69 -30.57 -8.57
N GLY A 306 -24.14 -29.60 -9.38
CA GLY A 306 -23.99 -29.64 -10.84
C GLY A 306 -22.58 -29.33 -11.37
N SER A 307 -21.73 -28.63 -10.61
CA SER A 307 -20.42 -28.19 -11.12
C SER A 307 -19.24 -28.87 -10.44
N ALA A 308 -18.43 -29.57 -11.24
CA ALA A 308 -17.16 -30.14 -10.77
C ALA A 308 -16.14 -29.05 -10.37
N ARG A 309 -16.21 -27.89 -11.04
CA ARG A 309 -15.30 -26.77 -10.78
C ARG A 309 -15.56 -26.13 -9.43
N LEU A 310 -16.82 -25.87 -9.10
CA LEU A 310 -17.19 -25.31 -7.81
C LEU A 310 -16.83 -26.25 -6.66
N ARG A 311 -17.10 -27.55 -6.80
CA ARG A 311 -16.67 -28.57 -5.83
C ARG A 311 -15.16 -28.57 -5.60
N ARG A 312 -14.37 -28.41 -6.67
CA ARG A 312 -12.91 -28.28 -6.56
C ARG A 312 -12.51 -27.03 -5.75
N LEU A 313 -13.09 -25.87 -6.05
CA LEU A 313 -12.77 -24.59 -5.38
C LEU A 313 -13.15 -24.61 -3.89
N VAL A 314 -14.29 -25.18 -3.53
CA VAL A 314 -14.71 -25.31 -2.11
C VAL A 314 -13.85 -26.32 -1.38
N ALA A 315 -13.60 -27.50 -1.96
CA ALA A 315 -12.71 -28.50 -1.37
C ALA A 315 -11.30 -27.95 -1.15
N GLU A 316 -10.84 -27.08 -2.05
CA GLU A 316 -9.60 -26.35 -1.92
C GLU A 316 -9.63 -25.41 -0.70
N ALA A 317 -10.66 -24.57 -0.56
CA ALA A 317 -10.81 -23.67 0.58
C ALA A 317 -10.80 -24.44 1.92
N ARG A 318 -11.53 -25.56 2.03
CA ARG A 318 -11.54 -26.41 3.23
C ARG A 318 -10.14 -26.92 3.59
N ARG A 319 -9.33 -27.33 2.61
CA ARG A 319 -7.94 -27.77 2.85
C ARG A 319 -7.07 -26.63 3.39
N THR A 320 -7.31 -25.38 2.97
CA THR A 320 -6.56 -24.23 3.51
C THR A 320 -6.84 -23.99 4.98
N HIS A 321 -8.08 -24.21 5.42
CA HIS A 321 -8.44 -24.10 6.84
C HIS A 321 -7.75 -25.17 7.68
N SER A 322 -7.63 -26.40 7.17
CA SER A 322 -6.92 -27.50 7.85
C SER A 322 -5.39 -27.35 7.89
N THR A 323 -4.79 -26.50 7.06
CA THR A 323 -3.32 -26.36 6.90
C THR A 323 -2.75 -25.08 7.51
N LYS A 324 -3.56 -24.29 8.22
CA LYS A 324 -3.10 -23.09 8.95
C LYS A 324 -1.91 -23.45 9.87
N GLY A 325 -0.73 -22.91 9.57
CA GLY A 325 0.47 -22.99 10.43
C GLY A 325 1.73 -23.66 9.83
N ASP A 326 1.69 -24.28 8.65
CA ASP A 326 2.85 -24.97 8.03
C ASP A 326 3.30 -24.35 6.68
N PRO A 327 4.45 -23.64 6.63
CA PRO A 327 4.96 -22.99 5.43
C PRO A 327 5.26 -23.93 4.24
N LYS A 328 5.68 -25.17 4.50
CA LYS A 328 6.01 -26.14 3.44
C LYS A 328 4.74 -26.61 2.73
N LYS A 329 3.66 -26.80 3.49
CA LYS A 329 2.32 -27.11 2.95
C LYS A 329 1.75 -25.94 2.17
N THR A 330 1.92 -24.70 2.64
CA THR A 330 1.51 -23.48 1.91
C THR A 330 2.22 -23.34 0.56
N ARG A 331 3.53 -23.62 0.48
CA ARG A 331 4.29 -23.55 -0.78
C ARG A 331 3.86 -24.63 -1.78
N ARG A 332 3.67 -25.88 -1.33
CA ARG A 332 3.11 -26.95 -2.18
C ARG A 332 1.74 -26.57 -2.71
N TYR A 333 0.91 -25.95 -1.87
CA TYR A 333 -0.43 -25.52 -2.23
C TYR A 333 -0.44 -24.39 -3.27
N LEU A 334 0.43 -23.38 -3.15
CA LEU A 334 0.61 -22.33 -4.17
C LEU A 334 0.93 -22.93 -5.56
N ASN A 335 1.75 -23.99 -5.62
CA ASN A 335 2.04 -24.67 -6.89
C ASN A 335 0.81 -25.37 -7.50
N VAL A 336 -0.09 -25.90 -6.67
CA VAL A 336 -1.36 -26.51 -7.13
C VAL A 336 -2.29 -25.44 -7.71
N LEU A 337 -2.40 -24.29 -7.03
CA LEU A 337 -3.19 -23.15 -7.49
C LEU A 337 -2.69 -22.57 -8.81
N ILE A 338 -1.37 -22.44 -8.97
CA ILE A 338 -0.76 -21.97 -10.24
C ILE A 338 -1.11 -22.93 -11.37
N THR A 339 -1.02 -24.24 -11.12
CA THR A 339 -1.39 -25.27 -12.11
C THR A 339 -2.89 -25.22 -12.45
N ALA A 340 -3.75 -24.94 -11.47
CA ALA A 340 -5.19 -24.75 -11.69
C ALA A 340 -5.50 -23.53 -12.56
N ALA A 341 -4.87 -22.39 -12.26
CA ALA A 341 -5.07 -21.13 -12.97
C ALA A 341 -4.52 -21.14 -14.41
N ARG A 342 -3.66 -22.12 -14.76
CA ARG A 342 -3.24 -22.38 -16.15
C ARG A 342 -4.32 -23.03 -17.00
N GLY A 343 -5.37 -23.60 -16.39
CA GLY A 343 -6.53 -24.13 -17.11
C GLY A 343 -7.45 -23.04 -17.67
N ILE A 344 -7.17 -21.77 -17.36
CA ILE A 344 -7.78 -20.58 -17.95
C ILE A 344 -6.78 -20.09 -19.02
N GLU A 345 -7.23 -19.65 -20.19
CA GLU A 345 -6.38 -19.08 -21.28
C GLU A 345 -5.69 -17.75 -20.87
N LEU A 346 -4.96 -17.77 -19.76
CA LEU A 346 -4.21 -16.65 -19.19
C LEU A 346 -2.72 -16.91 -19.40
N ARG A 347 -1.94 -15.82 -19.47
CA ARG A 347 -0.48 -15.92 -19.52
C ARG A 347 0.04 -16.49 -18.19
N ASP A 348 1.12 -17.27 -18.22
CA ASP A 348 1.72 -17.91 -17.03
C ASP A 348 1.92 -16.95 -15.83
N GLN A 349 2.34 -15.72 -16.10
CA GLN A 349 2.54 -14.69 -15.08
C GLN A 349 1.20 -14.23 -14.46
N GLU A 350 0.13 -14.16 -15.24
CA GLU A 350 -1.20 -13.75 -14.80
C GLU A 350 -1.89 -14.87 -14.00
N SER A 351 -1.75 -16.12 -14.43
CA SER A 351 -2.20 -17.29 -13.66
C SER A 351 -1.54 -17.36 -12.29
N ALA A 352 -0.22 -17.12 -12.22
CA ALA A 352 0.49 -17.09 -10.96
C ALA A 352 0.09 -15.92 -10.05
N LYS A 353 -0.21 -14.76 -10.65
CA LYS A 353 -0.73 -13.60 -9.92
C LYS A 353 -2.12 -13.88 -9.34
N LEU A 354 -3.03 -14.44 -10.14
CA LEU A 354 -4.39 -14.80 -9.71
C LEU A 354 -4.38 -15.87 -8.59
N ALA A 355 -3.51 -16.87 -8.71
CA ALA A 355 -3.33 -17.87 -7.65
C ALA A 355 -2.90 -17.24 -6.32
N ARG A 356 -1.97 -16.28 -6.35
CA ARG A 356 -1.49 -15.59 -5.15
C ARG A 356 -2.55 -14.68 -4.53
N SER A 357 -3.33 -13.97 -5.36
CA SER A 357 -4.34 -13.03 -4.86
C SER A 357 -5.47 -13.73 -4.10
N ARG A 358 -5.81 -14.99 -4.42
CA ARG A 358 -6.84 -15.77 -3.70
C ARG A 358 -6.54 -16.03 -2.23
N LEU A 359 -5.28 -15.95 -1.81
CA LEU A 359 -4.87 -16.15 -0.41
C LEU A 359 -4.77 -14.84 0.39
N GLN A 360 -4.86 -13.71 -0.30
CA GLN A 360 -4.72 -12.38 0.28
C GLN A 360 -6.11 -11.77 0.45
N PRO A 361 -6.46 -11.19 1.60
CA PRO A 361 -7.70 -10.42 1.75
C PRO A 361 -7.80 -9.27 0.74
N ARG A 362 -9.02 -8.98 0.29
CA ARG A 362 -9.27 -7.75 -0.45
C ARG A 362 -9.08 -6.56 0.47
N ARG A 363 -8.63 -5.45 -0.12
CA ARG A 363 -8.51 -4.16 0.55
C ARG A 363 -9.81 -3.41 0.31
N SER A 364 -10.37 -2.85 1.38
CA SER A 364 -11.46 -1.90 1.23
C SER A 364 -11.00 -0.74 0.34
N PRO A 365 -11.82 -0.28 -0.62
CA PRO A 365 -11.48 0.87 -1.45
C PRO A 365 -11.28 2.16 -0.65
N SER A 366 -11.98 2.29 0.48
CA SER A 366 -11.85 3.42 1.41
C SER A 366 -10.70 3.25 2.41
N ALA A 367 -10.08 2.06 2.49
CA ALA A 367 -8.95 1.87 3.39
C ALA A 367 -7.72 2.67 2.94
N ARG A 368 -7.20 3.45 3.88
CA ARG A 368 -5.93 4.16 3.74
C ARG A 368 -4.79 3.28 4.21
N GLU A 369 -3.86 2.99 3.30
CA GLU A 369 -2.61 2.32 3.67
C GLU A 369 -1.63 3.32 4.30
N LEU A 370 -1.19 2.97 5.51
CA LEU A 370 -0.28 3.72 6.36
C LEU A 370 0.94 2.84 6.62
N LEU A 371 1.97 3.03 5.79
CA LEU A 371 3.14 2.16 5.71
C LEU A 371 4.19 2.54 6.75
N TYR A 372 4.61 1.58 7.58
CA TYR A 372 5.84 1.71 8.35
C TYR A 372 7.06 1.77 7.42
N VAL A 373 7.84 2.84 7.53
CA VAL A 373 9.09 3.06 6.79
C VAL A 373 10.28 2.97 7.73
N SER A 374 10.22 3.66 8.87
CA SER A 374 11.30 3.64 9.87
C SER A 374 10.82 4.07 11.25
N ASP A 375 11.60 3.75 12.27
CA ASP A 375 11.39 4.23 13.63
C ASP A 375 11.18 5.76 13.68
N GLY A 376 10.07 6.19 14.29
CA GLY A 376 9.74 7.61 14.47
C GLY A 376 9.34 8.35 13.19
N ASP A 377 8.95 7.62 12.13
CA ASP A 377 8.44 8.23 10.91
C ASP A 377 7.10 8.97 11.10
N ASN A 378 6.61 9.56 10.01
CA ASN A 378 5.36 10.32 9.97
C ASN A 378 4.31 9.63 9.10
N ASN A 379 4.30 8.30 9.05
CA ASN A 379 3.41 7.52 8.18
C ASN A 379 2.34 6.74 8.96
N GLY A 380 2.40 6.75 10.30
CA GLY A 380 1.47 6.01 11.13
C GLY A 380 0.09 6.65 11.30
N VAL A 381 -0.80 5.90 11.95
CA VAL A 381 -2.22 6.22 12.15
C VAL A 381 -2.42 7.47 12.99
N CYS A 382 -1.79 7.56 14.16
CA CYS A 382 -1.92 8.72 15.05
C CYS A 382 -1.42 9.99 14.35
N PHE A 383 -0.31 9.91 13.60
CA PHE A 383 0.15 11.03 12.78
C PHE A 383 -0.85 11.42 11.69
N TYR A 384 -1.36 10.44 10.93
CA TYR A 384 -2.35 10.69 9.87
C TYR A 384 -3.61 11.36 10.41
N LEU A 385 -4.13 10.89 11.55
CA LEU A 385 -5.33 11.41 12.20
C LEU A 385 -5.13 12.76 12.89
N GLY A 386 -3.92 13.04 13.38
CA GLY A 386 -3.57 14.34 13.96
C GLY A 386 -3.22 15.41 12.93
N THR A 387 -3.08 15.05 11.66
CA THR A 387 -3.00 16.01 10.55
C THR A 387 -4.35 16.04 9.82
N ARG A 388 -4.62 17.02 8.94
CA ARG A 388 -5.84 17.06 8.10
C ARG A 388 -5.91 15.88 7.11
N ARG A 389 -5.98 14.64 7.61
CA ARG A 389 -5.98 13.37 6.85
C ARG A 389 -4.93 13.36 5.72
N GLY A 390 -3.73 13.87 5.99
CA GLY A 390 -2.62 13.91 5.03
C GLY A 390 -2.60 15.08 4.03
N GLU A 391 -3.51 16.05 4.07
CA GLU A 391 -3.49 17.22 3.15
C GLU A 391 -2.38 18.25 3.46
N ALA A 392 -1.77 18.17 4.65
CA ALA A 392 -0.92 19.23 5.21
C ALA A 392 0.58 19.18 4.86
N SER A 393 1.08 18.17 4.15
CA SER A 393 2.54 17.90 4.13
C SER A 393 3.31 18.18 2.84
N SER A 394 2.73 18.93 1.91
CA SER A 394 3.44 19.43 0.71
C SER A 394 4.44 20.57 0.98
N SER A 395 4.60 21.00 2.24
CA SER A 395 5.59 22.01 2.62
C SER A 395 6.28 21.63 3.92
N SER A 396 7.53 22.07 4.11
CA SER A 396 8.29 21.98 5.37
C SER A 396 7.57 22.59 6.59
N ARG A 397 6.42 23.26 6.38
CA ARG A 397 5.49 23.74 7.41
C ARG A 397 4.51 22.68 7.92
N ALA A 398 4.54 21.43 7.44
CA ALA A 398 3.67 20.34 7.91
C ALA A 398 3.74 20.10 9.43
N ARG A 399 4.93 20.32 10.03
CA ARG A 399 5.12 20.28 11.49
C ARG A 399 4.25 21.27 12.25
N SER A 400 3.77 22.32 11.58
CA SER A 400 2.95 23.40 12.16
C SER A 400 1.45 23.11 12.15
N GLN A 401 1.00 21.95 11.64
CA GLN A 401 -0.43 21.60 11.53
C GLN A 401 -0.84 20.30 12.24
N PHE A 402 0.11 19.57 12.84
CA PHE A 402 -0.23 18.42 13.68
C PHE A 402 -0.89 18.88 14.98
N VAL A 403 -2.10 18.40 15.23
CA VAL A 403 -2.79 18.52 16.51
C VAL A 403 -2.90 17.11 17.09
N ASN A 404 -2.57 16.95 18.37
CA ASN A 404 -2.65 15.64 19.02
C ASN A 404 -4.07 15.07 18.83
N PRO A 405 -4.23 13.90 18.17
CA PRO A 405 -5.54 13.34 17.86
C PRO A 405 -6.36 12.98 19.10
N SER A 406 -5.72 12.84 20.27
CA SER A 406 -6.40 12.67 21.55
C SER A 406 -6.98 13.94 22.14
N LEU A 407 -6.42 15.10 21.80
CA LEU A 407 -6.99 16.39 22.20
C LEU A 407 -8.16 16.79 21.30
N THR A 408 -8.24 16.29 20.07
CA THR A 408 -9.35 16.53 19.15
C THR A 408 -10.48 15.51 19.29
N GLY A 409 -10.33 14.49 20.16
CA GLY A 409 -11.30 13.40 20.33
C GLY A 409 -11.40 12.43 19.16
N VAL A 410 -10.45 12.48 18.21
CA VAL A 410 -10.41 11.56 17.06
C VAL A 410 -9.82 10.21 17.46
N VAL A 411 -8.91 10.20 18.44
CA VAL A 411 -8.33 8.99 19.04
C VAL A 411 -8.47 9.10 20.55
N GLU A 412 -9.08 8.13 21.21
CA GLU A 412 -9.18 8.14 22.66
C GLU A 412 -8.02 7.36 23.28
N ALA A 413 -7.27 7.99 24.18
CA ALA A 413 -6.16 7.34 24.88
C ALA A 413 -6.53 7.12 26.35
N SER A 414 -6.29 5.91 26.85
CA SER A 414 -6.58 5.53 28.24
C SER A 414 -5.47 4.65 28.83
N THR A 415 -5.43 4.53 30.15
CA THR A 415 -4.31 3.96 30.91
C THR A 415 -4.77 3.13 32.11
N SER A 416 -3.89 2.28 32.62
CA SER A 416 -4.18 1.41 33.77
C SER A 416 -4.44 2.15 35.08
N SER A 417 -3.80 3.30 35.29
CA SER A 417 -3.98 4.15 36.48
C SER A 417 -4.34 5.60 36.10
N PRO A 418 -4.91 6.38 37.04
CA PRO A 418 -5.29 7.78 36.79
C PRO A 418 -4.10 8.66 36.38
N HIS A 419 -4.40 9.74 35.67
CA HIS A 419 -3.38 10.72 35.28
C HIS A 419 -2.67 11.31 36.50
N SER A 420 -1.41 11.69 36.32
CA SER A 420 -0.62 12.38 37.34
C SER A 420 -0.07 13.70 36.78
N ARG A 421 0.60 14.49 37.62
CA ARG A 421 1.32 15.70 37.16
C ARG A 421 2.44 15.40 36.15
N PHE A 422 2.85 14.14 36.03
CA PHE A 422 3.92 13.69 35.15
C PHE A 422 3.38 12.94 33.93
N SER A 423 2.31 12.15 34.08
CA SER A 423 1.79 11.26 33.05
C SER A 423 0.36 11.60 32.66
N SER A 424 0.13 11.78 31.36
CA SER A 424 -1.20 11.88 30.75
C SER A 424 -1.37 10.79 29.70
N ALA A 425 -2.56 10.21 29.59
CA ALA A 425 -2.88 9.21 28.57
C ALA A 425 -2.64 9.76 27.14
N ALA A 426 -2.85 11.06 26.92
CA ALA A 426 -2.59 11.71 25.63
C ALA A 426 -1.10 11.84 25.29
N ALA A 427 -0.17 11.48 26.20
CA ALA A 427 1.27 11.61 25.97
C ALA A 427 1.74 10.74 24.79
N VAL A 428 1.27 9.48 24.71
CA VAL A 428 1.68 8.53 23.66
C VAL A 428 1.23 8.91 22.25
N THR A 429 0.24 9.80 22.12
CA THR A 429 -0.25 10.36 20.85
C THR A 429 0.22 11.80 20.61
N SER A 430 0.87 12.44 21.59
CA SER A 430 1.23 13.87 21.55
C SER A 430 2.44 14.20 20.68
N ARG A 431 3.23 13.20 20.30
CA ARG A 431 4.59 13.33 19.74
C ARG A 431 5.64 13.99 20.64
N LEU A 432 5.23 14.55 21.78
CA LEU A 432 6.15 15.17 22.72
C LEU A 432 7.02 14.10 23.39
N CYS A 433 8.15 14.53 23.91
CA CYS A 433 9.08 13.68 24.64
C CYS A 433 9.01 14.02 26.13
N PRO A 434 7.93 13.64 26.85
CA PRO A 434 7.83 13.89 28.28
C PRO A 434 9.04 13.30 29.00
N ARG A 435 9.51 14.00 30.04
CA ARG A 435 10.61 13.53 30.89
C ARG A 435 10.24 12.25 31.63
N THR A 436 8.98 12.14 32.03
CA THR A 436 8.47 11.00 32.80
C THR A 436 7.07 10.72 32.31
N SER A 437 6.80 9.50 31.88
CA SER A 437 5.48 9.07 31.41
C SER A 437 5.31 7.58 31.63
N TYR A 438 4.87 7.24 32.84
CA TYR A 438 4.59 5.87 33.25
C TYR A 438 3.24 5.79 33.95
N PHE A 439 2.69 4.58 33.96
CA PHE A 439 1.51 4.22 34.74
C PHE A 439 1.79 2.97 35.58
N ASP A 440 1.24 2.97 36.78
CA ASP A 440 1.31 1.86 37.72
C ASP A 440 0.28 0.78 37.34
N PRO A 441 0.53 -0.49 37.70
CA PRO A 441 -0.33 -1.59 37.32
C PRO A 441 -1.65 -1.56 38.11
N ARG A 442 -2.73 -1.95 37.46
CA ARG A 442 -4.05 -2.12 38.08
C ARG A 442 -4.40 -3.60 38.15
N TYR A 443 -5.09 -4.00 39.22
CA TYR A 443 -5.58 -5.36 39.33
C TYR A 443 -6.64 -5.63 38.26
N ASN A 444 -6.43 -6.69 37.49
CA ASN A 444 -7.36 -7.18 36.50
C ASN A 444 -8.12 -8.38 37.10
N GLU A 445 -9.44 -8.22 37.22
CA GLU A 445 -10.36 -9.23 37.78
C GLU A 445 -10.33 -10.55 37.00
N GLU A 446 -10.15 -10.49 35.68
CA GLU A 446 -10.23 -11.64 34.79
C GLU A 446 -8.92 -12.44 34.80
N THR A 447 -7.78 -11.76 34.65
CA THR A 447 -6.47 -12.43 34.65
C THR A 447 -5.93 -12.70 36.05
N LYS A 448 -6.59 -12.16 37.08
CA LYS A 448 -6.17 -12.19 38.50
C LYS A 448 -4.72 -11.71 38.69
N ARG A 449 -4.27 -10.78 37.84
CA ARG A 449 -2.92 -10.21 37.82
C ARG A 449 -2.96 -8.69 37.89
N LYS A 450 -1.89 -8.08 38.40
CA LYS A 450 -1.66 -6.64 38.30
C LYS A 450 -0.98 -6.34 36.97
N GLU A 451 -1.66 -5.58 36.12
CA GLU A 451 -1.19 -5.28 34.75
C GLU A 451 -1.10 -3.77 34.55
N ALA A 452 0.04 -3.29 34.06
CA ALA A 452 0.21 -1.92 33.59
C ALA A 452 -0.01 -1.88 32.08
N TRP A 453 -0.79 -0.92 31.60
CA TRP A 453 -1.14 -0.85 30.19
C TRP A 453 -1.38 0.58 29.69
N TRP A 454 -1.12 0.75 28.39
CA TRP A 454 -1.53 1.90 27.60
C TRP A 454 -2.49 1.44 26.51
N GLN A 455 -3.54 2.22 26.27
CA GLN A 455 -4.55 1.92 25.27
C GLN A 455 -4.81 3.12 24.38
N VAL A 456 -5.03 2.83 23.09
CA VAL A 456 -5.55 3.78 22.11
C VAL A 456 -6.77 3.17 21.42
N ASP A 457 -7.86 3.92 21.40
CA ASP A 457 -9.05 3.64 20.62
C ASP A 457 -9.07 4.59 19.42
N LEU A 458 -8.93 4.03 18.23
CA LEU A 458 -8.83 4.78 16.98
C LEU A 458 -10.18 5.29 16.46
N ARG A 459 -11.28 4.85 17.08
CA ARG A 459 -12.68 5.06 16.63
C ARG A 459 -12.93 4.64 15.17
N ARG A 460 -12.04 3.81 14.63
CA ARG A 460 -12.00 3.29 13.27
C ARG A 460 -11.28 1.95 13.29
N SER A 461 -11.67 1.05 12.41
CA SER A 461 -11.04 -0.26 12.30
C SER A 461 -9.70 -0.17 11.56
N LEU A 462 -8.69 -0.84 12.09
CA LEU A 462 -7.35 -0.94 11.52
C LEU A 462 -6.94 -2.40 11.40
N THR A 463 -6.61 -2.84 10.18
CA THR A 463 -5.83 -4.08 9.99
C THR A 463 -4.36 -3.77 10.19
N CYS A 464 -3.89 -3.95 11.43
CA CYS A 464 -2.53 -3.59 11.86
C CYS A 464 -1.48 -4.55 11.28
N ASN A 465 -0.40 -4.01 10.73
CA ASN A 465 0.73 -4.79 10.21
C ASN A 465 2.10 -4.41 10.82
N HIS A 466 2.14 -3.32 11.59
CA HIS A 466 3.32 -2.86 12.30
C HIS A 466 2.89 -1.97 13.46
N TYR A 467 3.73 -1.89 14.48
CA TYR A 467 3.59 -0.87 15.52
C TYR A 467 4.97 -0.38 15.96
N SER A 468 5.02 0.86 16.45
CA SER A 468 6.21 1.50 16.99
C SER A 468 5.95 2.00 18.40
N LEU A 469 6.90 1.77 19.29
CA LEU A 469 6.93 2.35 20.63
C LEU A 469 8.14 3.27 20.78
N ARG A 470 8.04 4.24 21.68
CA ARG A 470 9.20 4.97 22.20
C ARG A 470 9.16 5.01 23.72
N HIS A 471 10.29 4.75 24.35
CA HIS A 471 10.45 4.97 25.78
C HIS A 471 10.38 6.47 26.14
N ASP A 472 10.10 6.80 27.39
CA ASP A 472 10.20 8.19 27.85
C ASP A 472 11.68 8.59 28.07
N ALA A 473 11.93 9.68 28.80
CA ALA A 473 13.30 10.15 29.07
C ALA A 473 14.01 9.39 30.20
N SER A 474 13.34 8.44 30.84
CA SER A 474 13.90 7.71 31.97
C SER A 474 15.06 6.83 31.51
N ASN A 475 16.09 6.71 32.35
CA ASN A 475 17.25 5.84 32.09
C ASN A 475 17.06 4.42 32.65
N GLU A 476 15.84 4.08 33.06
CA GLU A 476 15.48 2.82 33.70
C GLU A 476 14.04 2.43 33.34
N GLY A 477 13.61 1.22 33.72
CA GLY A 477 12.23 0.78 33.50
C GLY A 477 11.91 0.45 32.04
N PHE A 478 12.92 0.11 31.23
CA PHE A 478 12.75 -0.30 29.84
C PHE A 478 11.87 -1.56 29.73
N LEU A 479 11.05 -1.59 28.69
CA LEU A 479 10.11 -2.68 28.44
C LEU A 479 10.86 -4.01 28.19
N ARG A 480 10.38 -5.12 28.76
CA ARG A 480 11.00 -6.47 28.63
C ARG A 480 10.00 -7.53 28.20
N SER A 481 8.93 -7.69 28.97
CA SER A 481 7.88 -8.67 28.65
C SER A 481 6.52 -7.98 28.54
N TRP A 482 5.95 -7.99 27.34
CA TRP A 482 4.69 -7.30 27.04
C TRP A 482 3.96 -7.94 25.87
N GLU A 483 2.70 -7.54 25.71
CA GLU A 483 1.84 -7.92 24.60
C GLU A 483 1.23 -6.69 23.94
N LEU A 484 1.14 -6.73 22.61
CA LEU A 484 0.20 -5.91 21.85
C LEU A 484 -1.09 -6.70 21.70
N ARG A 485 -2.21 -6.15 22.18
CA ARG A 485 -3.55 -6.72 22.06
C ARG A 485 -4.45 -5.81 21.22
N GLY A 486 -5.35 -6.40 20.45
CA GLY A 486 -6.39 -5.71 19.67
C GLY A 486 -7.79 -6.12 20.12
N SER A 487 -8.74 -5.20 20.08
CA SER A 487 -10.14 -5.42 20.45
C SER A 487 -11.06 -4.52 19.63
N GLU A 488 -12.30 -4.95 19.41
CA GLU A 488 -13.33 -4.15 18.74
C GLU A 488 -14.29 -3.49 19.74
N ASP A 489 -14.55 -4.14 20.88
CA ASP A 489 -15.51 -3.77 21.91
C ASP A 489 -14.86 -3.21 23.19
N GLY A 490 -13.55 -3.47 23.40
CA GLY A 490 -12.82 -3.13 24.61
C GLY A 490 -12.93 -4.20 25.70
N GLU A 491 -13.71 -5.24 25.47
CA GLU A 491 -13.98 -6.36 26.40
C GLU A 491 -13.25 -7.62 25.95
N SER A 492 -13.40 -7.99 24.68
CA SER A 492 -12.79 -9.17 24.07
C SER A 492 -11.45 -8.80 23.42
N TRP A 493 -10.35 -9.38 23.92
CA TRP A 493 -9.00 -9.05 23.47
C TRP A 493 -8.32 -10.19 22.71
N THR A 494 -7.71 -9.87 21.58
CA THR A 494 -6.86 -10.80 20.81
C THR A 494 -5.41 -10.37 20.92
N THR A 495 -4.52 -11.28 21.35
CA THR A 495 -3.07 -11.01 21.36
C THR A 495 -2.52 -11.02 19.94
N LEU A 496 -2.05 -9.85 19.48
CA LEU A 496 -1.50 -9.64 18.14
C LEU A 496 0.01 -9.93 18.09
N ARG A 497 0.71 -9.66 19.19
CA ARG A 497 2.12 -9.99 19.36
C ARG A 497 2.48 -10.10 20.83
N SER A 498 3.34 -11.07 21.16
CA SER A 498 3.89 -11.27 22.51
C SER A 498 5.41 -11.16 22.48
N HIS A 499 5.96 -10.58 23.54
CA HIS A 499 7.38 -10.35 23.77
C HIS A 499 7.76 -10.90 25.14
N SER A 500 8.90 -11.58 25.22
CA SER A 500 9.46 -12.13 26.44
C SER A 500 10.94 -11.79 26.50
N ASP A 501 11.35 -11.12 27.57
CA ASP A 501 12.73 -10.66 27.80
C ASP A 501 13.37 -9.93 26.59
N ASP A 502 12.56 -9.11 25.91
CA ASP A 502 12.97 -8.38 24.73
C ASP A 502 13.83 -7.16 25.13
N SER A 503 15.07 -7.16 24.65
CA SER A 503 16.09 -6.14 24.93
C SER A 503 16.29 -5.16 23.76
N THR A 504 15.28 -4.96 22.92
CA THR A 504 15.37 -4.00 21.79
C THR A 504 15.47 -2.55 22.29
N ILE A 505 14.71 -2.20 23.34
CA ILE A 505 14.75 -0.88 23.99
C ILE A 505 15.65 -0.94 25.23
N VAL A 506 16.73 -0.16 25.21
CA VAL A 506 17.79 -0.16 26.24
C VAL A 506 18.25 1.24 26.68
N LYS A 507 17.71 2.31 26.08
CA LYS A 507 18.05 3.69 26.45
C LYS A 507 16.87 4.64 26.34
N ALA A 508 16.97 5.77 27.04
CA ALA A 508 16.01 6.87 26.99
C ALA A 508 15.71 7.32 25.55
N TYR A 509 14.46 7.69 25.29
CA TYR A 509 13.94 8.15 23.99
C TYR A 509 14.12 7.18 22.81
N GLN A 510 14.55 5.94 23.04
CA GLN A 510 14.74 4.98 21.97
C GLN A 510 13.39 4.54 21.40
N TYR A 511 13.29 4.62 20.07
CA TYR A 511 12.24 3.97 19.31
C TYR A 511 12.56 2.50 19.09
N ALA A 512 11.53 1.68 19.02
CA ALA A 512 11.61 0.35 18.45
C ALA A 512 10.27 0.01 17.79
N SER A 513 10.35 -0.79 16.73
CA SER A 513 9.18 -1.15 15.92
C SER A 513 9.19 -2.63 15.57
N TRP A 514 7.99 -3.19 15.44
CA TRP A 514 7.82 -4.61 15.29
C TRP A 514 6.66 -4.95 14.32
N PRO A 515 6.84 -5.95 13.43
CA PRO A 515 5.77 -6.40 12.54
C PRO A 515 4.64 -7.11 13.28
N VAL A 516 3.42 -6.96 12.77
CA VAL A 516 2.22 -7.63 13.24
C VAL A 516 1.66 -8.44 12.08
N TYR A 517 1.28 -9.69 12.34
CA TYR A 517 0.77 -10.61 11.32
C TYR A 517 -0.68 -10.99 11.62
N THR A 518 -1.59 -10.01 11.53
CA THR A 518 -3.02 -10.26 11.65
C THR A 518 -3.74 -10.06 10.32
N LYS A 519 -4.82 -10.82 10.12
CA LYS A 519 -5.79 -10.61 9.04
C LYS A 519 -7.05 -9.90 9.52
N GLN A 520 -7.24 -9.80 10.84
CA GLN A 520 -8.39 -9.16 11.45
C GLN A 520 -8.12 -7.66 11.64
N SER A 521 -9.16 -6.86 11.53
CA SER A 521 -9.15 -5.44 11.88
C SER A 521 -9.61 -5.25 13.32
N PHE A 522 -9.04 -4.28 14.02
CA PHE A 522 -9.44 -3.89 15.37
C PHE A 522 -9.54 -2.38 15.47
N ARG A 523 -10.45 -1.90 16.30
CA ARG A 523 -10.60 -0.48 16.64
C ARG A 523 -9.68 -0.05 17.78
N ILE A 524 -9.52 -0.89 18.79
CA ILE A 524 -8.84 -0.59 20.05
C ILE A 524 -7.56 -1.41 20.15
N PHE A 525 -6.45 -0.76 20.50
CA PHE A 525 -5.16 -1.39 20.68
C PHE A 525 -4.59 -1.08 22.06
N ARG A 526 -4.02 -2.10 22.70
CA ARG A 526 -3.47 -2.00 24.06
C ARG A 526 -2.09 -2.64 24.14
N ILE A 527 -1.14 -1.93 24.71
CA ILE A 527 0.15 -2.49 25.15
C ILE A 527 0.00 -2.87 26.62
N VAL A 528 0.17 -4.14 26.93
CA VAL A 528 0.05 -4.68 28.29
C VAL A 528 1.38 -5.25 28.73
N LEU A 529 1.89 -4.78 29.87
CA LEU A 529 3.06 -5.36 30.50
C LEU A 529 2.69 -6.72 31.12
N THR A 530 3.36 -7.80 30.71
CA THR A 530 3.07 -9.18 31.14
C THR A 530 4.09 -9.74 32.13
N GLY A 531 5.18 -9.00 32.38
CA GLY A 531 6.21 -9.32 33.36
C GLY A 531 6.92 -8.06 33.86
N PRO A 532 7.95 -8.17 34.70
CA PRO A 532 8.71 -7.00 35.15
C PRO A 532 9.42 -6.30 33.98
N ASN A 533 9.58 -4.99 34.10
CA ASN A 533 10.45 -4.21 33.22
C ASN A 533 11.94 -4.38 33.61
N ALA A 534 12.84 -3.70 32.89
CA ALA A 534 14.29 -3.80 33.12
C ALA A 534 14.75 -3.37 34.53
N ALA A 535 13.95 -2.57 35.24
CA ALA A 535 14.20 -2.17 36.62
C ALA A 535 13.50 -3.10 37.63
N THR A 536 13.01 -4.27 37.19
CA THR A 536 12.26 -5.24 38.01
C THR A 536 10.92 -4.71 38.58
N THR A 537 10.42 -3.59 38.05
CA THR A 537 9.14 -3.01 38.45
C THR A 537 8.04 -3.34 37.44
N SER A 538 6.77 -3.21 37.84
CA SER A 538 5.61 -3.41 36.95
C SER A 538 5.10 -2.10 36.34
N ARG A 539 5.96 -1.09 36.19
CA ARG A 539 5.62 0.20 35.57
C ARG A 539 5.82 0.16 34.06
N LEU A 540 4.90 0.75 33.32
CA LEU A 540 4.98 0.82 31.86
C LEU A 540 5.27 2.25 31.39
N SER A 541 6.55 2.52 31.13
CA SER A 541 7.03 3.85 30.71
C SER A 541 7.08 3.97 29.18
N LEU A 542 6.26 4.86 28.61
CA LEU A 542 6.15 5.10 27.17
C LEU A 542 5.91 6.58 26.89
N SER A 543 6.47 7.09 25.80
CA SER A 543 6.20 8.44 25.30
C SER A 543 5.56 8.46 23.90
N TRP A 544 5.46 7.30 23.26
CA TRP A 544 4.95 7.19 21.90
C TRP A 544 4.37 5.81 21.66
N PHE A 545 3.17 5.76 21.05
CA PHE A 545 2.55 4.54 20.56
C PHE A 545 1.90 4.82 19.21
N GLU A 546 2.45 4.19 18.16
CA GLU A 546 2.01 4.40 16.78
C GLU A 546 1.76 3.06 16.08
N LEU A 547 0.75 3.06 15.22
CA LEU A 547 0.24 1.88 14.53
C LEU A 547 0.29 2.11 13.03
N TYR A 548 0.43 1.03 12.28
CA TYR A 548 0.55 1.03 10.81
C TYR A 548 -0.28 -0.10 10.23
N GLY A 549 -0.72 0.06 8.99
CA GLY A 549 -1.57 -0.91 8.33
C GLY A 549 -2.60 -0.27 7.40
N HIS A 550 -3.76 -0.90 7.31
CA HIS A 550 -4.87 -0.43 6.50
C HIS A 550 -5.96 0.11 7.42
N LEU A 551 -6.09 1.44 7.47
CA LEU A 551 -7.07 2.15 8.29
C LEU A 551 -8.32 2.40 7.46
N GLU A 552 -9.46 1.89 7.89
CA GLU A 552 -10.74 2.20 7.26
C GLU A 552 -11.11 3.66 7.50
N ASP A 553 -11.54 4.38 6.46
CA ASP A 553 -12.12 5.71 6.66
C ASP A 553 -13.42 5.55 7.44
N GLY A 554 -13.52 6.23 8.59
CA GLY A 554 -14.74 6.23 9.39
C GLY A 554 -15.88 6.83 8.57
N SER A 555 -16.96 6.08 8.41
CA SER A 555 -18.23 6.60 7.87
C SER A 555 -18.62 7.85 8.68
N HIS A 556 -18.79 8.96 7.98
CA HIS A 556 -19.27 10.21 8.56
C HIS A 556 -20.73 10.10 9.02
#